data_AF-A0A4S4MYA2-F1
#
_entry.id   AF-A0A4S4MYA2-F1
#
_cell.length_a   1.000
_cell.length_b   1.000
_cell.length_c   1.000
_cell.angle_alpha   90.00
_cell.angle_beta   90.00
_cell.angle_gamma   90.00
#
_symmetry.space_group_name_H-M   'P 1'
#
loop_
_entity.id
_entity.type
_entity.pdbx_description
1 polymer ?
#
loop_
_entity_poly.entity_id
_entity_poly.type
_entity_poly.pdbx_seq_one_letter_code
_entity_poly.pdbx_strand_id
1 'polypeptide(L)'
;MQEDSKVIGEAWKHFVGFLAMRGYELCFSDWFPDGGTSPWRPRPLLPVAQAPFRPATNENFVYEKEDRLDRYPSSWFEWIAVIRHAYDRLGRMLIVKVVQQGHNETRILQYLNSTDLRCNEANHTIPLIDCVDSGIGWAFIVMPCWNSKIMDIFVWQVNDYLETAIHAFVGLAFMHEHRVFHRDISYSNITNNHIGNWEQTDFTPFPSISTFDYRVAFIDFGLATQFHKDTPMADCTANDWRGTPSTMAPEIAAYDPLVESTPYEIGPGDVFALASALLRELQEETTKRSFLDYSNESESIVAPPFYEGVYAQRVLLELIPAYQRVMDAARSVDPKLRPTASEALD
;
A
#
# COMPACT_ATOMS: atom_id res chain seq x y z
N MET A 1 -2.67 -25.21 -6.11
CA MET A 1 -1.83 -24.02 -6.37
C MET A 1 -1.81 -23.64 -7.84
N GLN A 2 -1.15 -24.38 -8.74
CA GLN A 2 -1.11 -24.02 -10.17
C GLN A 2 -2.49 -24.09 -10.86
N GLU A 3 -3.33 -25.07 -10.46
CA GLU A 3 -4.72 -25.18 -10.92
C GLU A 3 -5.61 -24.01 -10.47
N ASP A 4 -5.40 -23.48 -9.26
CA ASP A 4 -6.20 -22.38 -8.71
C ASP A 4 -5.93 -21.06 -9.43
N SER A 5 -4.65 -20.74 -9.71
CA SER A 5 -4.29 -19.57 -10.53
C SER A 5 -4.88 -19.64 -11.94
N LYS A 6 -4.90 -20.84 -12.53
CA LYS A 6 -5.49 -21.06 -13.86
C LYS A 6 -6.99 -20.75 -13.85
N VAL A 7 -7.75 -21.27 -12.88
CA VAL A 7 -9.19 -21.02 -12.74
C VAL A 7 -9.49 -19.54 -12.53
N ILE A 8 -8.70 -18.86 -11.70
CA ILE A 8 -8.83 -17.42 -11.50
C ILE A 8 -8.53 -16.65 -12.81
N GLY A 9 -7.47 -17.03 -13.51
CA GLY A 9 -7.09 -16.45 -14.80
C GLY A 9 -8.20 -16.56 -15.85
N GLU A 10 -8.90 -17.70 -15.92
CA GLU A 10 -9.99 -17.90 -16.88
C GLU A 10 -11.12 -16.88 -16.71
N ALA A 11 -11.50 -16.52 -15.47
CA ALA A 11 -12.57 -15.55 -15.24
C ALA A 11 -12.25 -14.16 -15.83
N TRP A 12 -10.99 -13.74 -15.71
CA TRP A 12 -10.52 -12.45 -16.23
C TRP A 12 -10.46 -12.39 -17.76
N LYS A 13 -10.36 -13.53 -18.45
CA LYS A 13 -10.34 -13.57 -19.92
C LYS A 13 -11.62 -13.02 -20.55
N HIS A 14 -12.76 -13.16 -19.87
CA HIS A 14 -14.04 -12.60 -20.31
C HIS A 14 -14.01 -11.07 -20.45
N PHE A 15 -13.11 -10.39 -19.73
CA PHE A 15 -13.01 -8.93 -19.70
C PHE A 15 -11.89 -8.37 -20.56
N VAL A 16 -11.04 -9.21 -21.17
CA VAL A 16 -9.88 -8.77 -21.96
C VAL A 16 -10.31 -7.83 -23.09
N GLY A 17 -11.25 -8.24 -23.95
CA GLY A 17 -11.72 -7.39 -25.04
C GLY A 17 -12.38 -6.10 -24.56
N PHE A 18 -13.13 -6.17 -23.45
CA PHE A 18 -13.83 -5.03 -22.86
C PHE A 18 -12.88 -3.96 -22.30
N LEU A 19 -11.82 -4.38 -21.60
CA LEU A 19 -10.80 -3.50 -21.04
C LEU A 19 -9.83 -3.01 -22.13
N ALA A 20 -9.50 -3.85 -23.12
CA ALA A 20 -8.68 -3.45 -24.26
C ALA A 20 -9.34 -2.32 -25.08
N MET A 21 -10.66 -2.36 -25.28
CA MET A 21 -11.40 -1.26 -25.93
C MET A 21 -11.27 0.08 -25.18
N ARG A 22 -10.97 0.04 -23.87
CA ARG A 22 -10.72 1.23 -23.04
C ARG A 22 -9.24 1.61 -22.94
N GLY A 23 -8.37 0.83 -23.57
CA GLY A 23 -6.93 1.08 -23.59
C GLY A 23 -6.16 0.40 -22.48
N TYR A 24 -6.72 -0.65 -21.87
CA TYR A 24 -6.07 -1.45 -20.83
C TYR A 24 -5.77 -2.87 -21.34
N GLU A 25 -4.50 -3.23 -21.41
CA GLU A 25 -4.02 -4.56 -21.82
C GLU A 25 -3.72 -5.40 -20.57
N LEU A 26 -4.56 -6.40 -20.27
CA LEU A 26 -4.38 -7.25 -19.08
C LEU A 26 -3.17 -8.18 -19.21
N CYS A 27 -2.45 -8.38 -18.10
CA CYS A 27 -1.35 -9.32 -17.97
C CYS A 27 -1.79 -10.63 -17.27
N PHE A 28 -1.20 -11.75 -17.66
CA PHE A 28 -1.44 -13.07 -17.10
C PHE A 28 -0.11 -13.79 -16.81
N SER A 29 -0.05 -14.73 -15.87
CA SER A 29 1.18 -15.51 -15.67
C SER A 29 1.38 -16.55 -16.78
N ASP A 30 0.29 -17.10 -17.35
CA ASP A 30 0.33 -18.39 -18.05
C ASP A 30 -0.47 -18.49 -19.38
N TRP A 31 -0.84 -17.39 -20.06
CA TRP A 31 -1.72 -17.54 -21.23
C TRP A 31 -1.54 -16.56 -22.40
N PHE A 32 -1.27 -17.15 -23.58
CA PHE A 32 -2.01 -16.88 -24.80
C PHE A 32 -2.51 -18.20 -25.44
N PRO A 33 -3.66 -18.21 -26.13
CA PRO A 33 -4.24 -19.39 -26.76
C PRO A 33 -3.46 -19.91 -27.98
N ASP A 34 -2.49 -19.15 -28.48
CA ASP A 34 -1.61 -19.46 -29.61
C ASP A 34 -0.18 -19.85 -29.18
N GLY A 35 0.08 -19.98 -27.87
CA GLY A 35 1.42 -20.22 -27.34
C GLY A 35 2.24 -18.95 -27.09
N GLY A 36 1.66 -17.76 -27.24
CA GLY A 36 2.27 -16.52 -26.78
C GLY A 36 2.49 -16.46 -25.26
N THR A 37 3.53 -15.73 -24.86
CA THR A 37 3.81 -15.34 -23.48
C THR A 37 3.03 -14.06 -23.16
N SER A 38 2.29 -14.00 -22.04
CA SER A 38 1.60 -12.79 -21.52
C SER A 38 2.36 -11.50 -21.85
N PRO A 39 1.68 -10.38 -22.17
CA PRO A 39 2.31 -9.18 -22.72
C PRO A 39 3.11 -8.39 -21.67
N TRP A 40 3.84 -9.09 -20.81
CA TRP A 40 4.88 -8.53 -19.96
C TRP A 40 5.91 -7.83 -20.83
N ARG A 41 6.05 -6.54 -20.58
CA ARG A 41 6.98 -5.65 -21.26
C ARG A 41 7.78 -4.91 -20.19
N PRO A 42 9.05 -4.63 -20.46
CA PRO A 42 9.79 -3.70 -19.63
C PRO A 42 9.02 -2.39 -19.46
N ARG A 43 9.11 -1.77 -18.28
CA ARG A 43 8.50 -0.46 -18.04
C ARG A 43 9.06 0.56 -19.03
N PRO A 44 8.24 1.49 -19.53
CA PRO A 44 8.70 2.48 -20.48
C PRO A 44 9.63 3.48 -19.78
N LEU A 45 10.64 3.95 -20.50
CA LEU A 45 11.50 5.07 -20.11
C LEU A 45 10.71 6.38 -20.16
N LEU A 46 9.85 6.60 -19.18
CA LEU A 46 9.12 7.85 -18.96
C LEU A 46 9.75 8.63 -17.81
N PRO A 47 9.69 9.98 -17.84
CA PRO A 47 10.09 10.80 -16.71
C PRO A 47 9.35 10.39 -15.43
N VAL A 48 10.05 10.42 -14.30
CA VAL A 48 9.44 10.23 -12.97
C VAL A 48 8.44 11.36 -12.74
N ALA A 49 7.26 11.03 -12.23
CA ALA A 49 6.25 12.03 -11.92
C ALA A 49 6.76 13.05 -10.90
N GLN A 50 6.63 14.33 -11.22
CA GLN A 50 6.91 15.41 -10.27
C GLN A 50 5.88 15.49 -9.14
N ALA A 51 4.65 15.03 -9.43
CA ALA A 51 3.57 14.88 -8.46
C ALA A 51 3.04 13.45 -8.55
N PRO A 52 3.52 12.51 -7.71
CA PRO A 52 3.20 11.08 -7.82
C PRO A 52 1.71 10.76 -7.77
N PHE A 53 0.93 11.55 -7.03
CA PHE A 53 -0.52 11.39 -6.95
C PHE A 53 -1.29 11.98 -8.15
N ARG A 54 -0.61 12.77 -8.99
CA ARG A 54 -1.17 13.48 -10.16
C ARG A 54 -0.16 13.48 -11.31
N PRO A 55 0.28 12.30 -11.77
CA PRO A 55 1.28 12.21 -12.83
C PRO A 55 0.73 12.84 -14.11
N ALA A 56 1.56 13.60 -14.81
CA ALA A 56 1.22 14.09 -16.14
C ALA A 56 1.03 12.93 -17.11
N THR A 57 0.37 13.19 -18.25
CA THR A 57 0.05 12.15 -19.23
C THR A 57 1.28 11.39 -19.72
N ASN A 58 2.44 12.02 -19.78
CA ASN A 58 3.70 11.46 -20.24
C ASN A 58 4.67 11.07 -19.11
N GLU A 59 4.23 11.09 -17.86
CA GLU A 59 5.05 10.70 -16.70
C GLU A 59 4.75 9.27 -16.24
N ASN A 60 5.75 8.64 -15.63
CA ASN A 60 5.62 7.33 -14.99
C ASN A 60 4.94 7.45 -13.62
N PHE A 61 4.25 6.40 -13.21
CA PHE A 61 3.56 6.35 -11.92
C PHE A 61 4.47 6.17 -10.72
N VAL A 62 5.66 5.66 -10.97
CA VAL A 62 6.61 5.17 -9.98
C VAL A 62 8.02 5.55 -10.42
N TYR A 63 8.89 5.72 -9.45
CA TYR A 63 10.31 5.77 -9.67
C TYR A 63 10.85 4.36 -9.90
N GLU A 64 11.60 4.17 -10.99
CA GLU A 64 12.37 2.96 -11.27
C GLU A 64 13.69 3.37 -11.93
N LYS A 65 14.79 2.70 -11.56
CA LYS A 65 16.09 2.96 -12.16
C LYS A 65 16.15 2.34 -13.56
N GLU A 66 16.75 3.06 -14.50
CA GLU A 66 16.82 2.69 -15.93
C GLU A 66 17.39 1.28 -16.19
N ASP A 67 18.30 0.79 -15.34
CA ASP A 67 18.90 -0.55 -15.45
C ASP A 67 18.01 -1.68 -14.91
N ARG A 68 16.77 -1.40 -14.49
CA ARG A 68 15.86 -2.37 -13.86
C ARG A 68 14.47 -2.45 -14.48
N LEU A 69 14.25 -1.80 -15.62
CA LEU A 69 12.94 -1.72 -16.27
C LEU A 69 12.38 -3.08 -16.72
N ASP A 70 13.23 -4.10 -16.87
CA ASP A 70 12.88 -5.45 -17.29
C ASP A 70 12.32 -6.32 -16.15
N ARG A 71 12.33 -5.82 -14.91
CA ARG A 71 11.88 -6.60 -13.75
C ARG A 71 10.37 -6.76 -13.70
N TYR A 72 9.97 -8.00 -13.42
CA TYR A 72 8.59 -8.35 -13.18
C TYR A 72 8.10 -7.67 -11.88
N PRO A 73 6.88 -7.11 -11.88
CA PRO A 73 6.26 -6.70 -10.64
C PRO A 73 6.01 -7.93 -9.77
N SER A 74 5.92 -7.71 -8.46
CA SER A 74 5.62 -8.73 -7.46
C SER A 74 4.49 -9.67 -7.91
N SER A 75 4.80 -10.97 -8.04
CA SER A 75 3.83 -12.00 -8.48
C SER A 75 2.71 -12.26 -7.45
N TRP A 76 2.78 -11.64 -6.27
CA TRP A 76 1.78 -11.77 -5.21
C TRP A 76 0.37 -11.37 -5.69
N PHE A 77 0.25 -10.35 -6.54
CA PHE A 77 -1.05 -9.92 -7.07
C PHE A 77 -1.68 -10.91 -8.06
N GLU A 78 -0.90 -11.82 -8.66
CA GLU A 78 -1.40 -12.78 -9.65
C GLU A 78 -2.33 -13.83 -9.00
N TRP A 79 -2.11 -14.11 -7.72
CA TRP A 79 -2.88 -15.07 -6.93
C TRP A 79 -4.18 -14.47 -6.37
N ILE A 80 -4.33 -13.15 -6.39
CA ILE A 80 -5.52 -12.48 -5.88
C ILE A 80 -6.60 -12.54 -6.95
N ALA A 81 -7.73 -13.18 -6.63
CA ALA A 81 -8.76 -13.42 -7.63
C ALA A 81 -9.40 -12.17 -8.22
N VAL A 82 -9.39 -11.09 -7.43
CA VAL A 82 -10.03 -9.83 -7.75
C VAL A 82 -9.08 -8.77 -8.29
N ILE A 83 -7.80 -9.09 -8.52
CA ILE A 83 -6.80 -8.13 -9.00
C ILE A 83 -6.03 -8.67 -10.19
N ARG A 84 -5.72 -7.81 -11.17
CA ARG A 84 -4.80 -8.10 -12.27
C ARG A 84 -3.89 -6.93 -12.58
N HIS A 85 -2.69 -7.24 -13.04
CA HIS A 85 -1.82 -6.27 -13.69
C HIS A 85 -2.36 -5.94 -15.08
N ALA A 86 -2.14 -4.70 -15.51
CA ALA A 86 -2.42 -4.27 -16.87
C ALA A 86 -1.42 -3.20 -17.34
N TYR A 87 -1.38 -2.96 -18.64
CA TYR A 87 -0.71 -1.81 -19.23
C TYR A 87 -1.74 -0.81 -19.76
N ASP A 88 -1.44 0.47 -19.65
CA ASP A 88 -2.15 1.50 -20.42
C ASP A 88 -1.59 1.65 -21.84
N ARG A 89 -2.15 2.58 -22.64
CA ARG A 89 -1.70 2.86 -24.02
C ARG A 89 -0.25 3.35 -24.13
N LEU A 90 0.35 3.80 -23.04
CA LEU A 90 1.75 4.24 -22.98
C LEU A 90 2.68 3.14 -22.46
N GLY A 91 2.15 1.96 -22.15
CA GLY A 91 2.91 0.86 -21.56
C GLY A 91 3.20 1.07 -20.07
N ARG A 92 2.52 2.00 -19.38
CA ARG A 92 2.67 2.14 -17.92
C ARG A 92 1.91 1.03 -17.21
N MET A 93 2.50 0.43 -16.18
CA MET A 93 1.83 -0.62 -15.43
C MET A 93 0.78 -0.08 -14.47
N LEU A 94 -0.32 -0.83 -14.41
CA LEU A 94 -1.53 -0.56 -13.67
C LEU A 94 -1.92 -1.78 -12.85
N ILE A 95 -2.72 -1.53 -11.83
CA ILE A 95 -3.48 -2.52 -11.11
C ILE A 95 -4.96 -2.31 -11.46
N VAL A 96 -5.61 -3.39 -11.88
CA VAL A 96 -7.05 -3.44 -12.15
C VAL A 96 -7.70 -4.33 -11.09
N LYS A 97 -8.52 -3.74 -10.22
CA LYS A 97 -9.30 -4.46 -9.22
C LYS A 97 -10.75 -4.58 -9.68
N VAL A 98 -11.30 -5.79 -9.70
CA VAL A 98 -12.72 -6.00 -9.97
C VAL A 98 -13.52 -6.00 -8.66
N VAL A 99 -14.63 -5.28 -8.67
CA VAL A 99 -15.57 -5.19 -7.54
C VAL A 99 -17.00 -5.29 -8.05
N GLN A 100 -17.93 -5.67 -7.18
CA GLN A 100 -19.34 -5.63 -7.54
C GLN A 100 -19.76 -4.20 -7.89
N GLN A 101 -20.61 -4.03 -8.90
CA GLN A 101 -21.16 -2.73 -9.24
C GLN A 101 -21.88 -2.11 -8.03
N GLY A 102 -21.60 -0.84 -7.73
CA GLY A 102 -22.16 -0.15 -6.56
C GLY A 102 -21.46 -0.49 -5.23
N HIS A 103 -20.37 -1.26 -5.24
CA HIS A 103 -19.59 -1.53 -4.03
C HIS A 103 -19.07 -0.23 -3.41
N ASN A 104 -19.09 -0.15 -2.07
CA ASN A 104 -18.76 1.07 -1.32
C ASN A 104 -17.34 1.59 -1.62
N GLU A 105 -16.41 0.69 -1.91
CA GLU A 105 -15.03 1.03 -2.31
C GLU A 105 -14.98 1.98 -3.51
N THR A 106 -15.81 1.75 -4.54
CA THR A 106 -15.85 2.63 -5.73
C THR A 106 -16.28 4.05 -5.35
N ARG A 107 -17.31 4.17 -4.51
CA ARG A 107 -17.85 5.45 -4.04
C ARG A 107 -16.82 6.22 -3.21
N ILE A 108 -16.13 5.55 -2.29
CA ILE A 108 -15.11 6.18 -1.44
C ILE A 108 -13.91 6.62 -2.29
N LEU A 109 -13.40 5.77 -3.18
CA LEU A 109 -12.28 6.13 -4.05
C LEU A 109 -12.63 7.28 -5.00
N GLN A 110 -13.83 7.29 -5.59
CA GLN A 110 -14.30 8.40 -6.42
C GLN A 110 -14.42 9.70 -5.61
N TYR A 111 -14.92 9.64 -4.37
CA TYR A 111 -14.99 10.81 -3.48
C TYR A 111 -13.58 11.36 -3.20
N LEU A 112 -12.67 10.51 -2.73
CA LEU A 112 -11.28 10.87 -2.40
C LEU A 112 -10.48 11.32 -3.63
N ASN A 113 -10.87 10.91 -4.84
CA ASN A 113 -10.26 11.32 -6.10
C ASN A 113 -11.06 12.41 -6.86
N SER A 114 -12.07 13.01 -6.23
CA SER A 114 -12.70 14.22 -6.77
C SER A 114 -11.67 15.33 -6.95
N THR A 115 -11.89 16.21 -7.93
CA THR A 115 -10.91 17.24 -8.33
C THR A 115 -10.39 18.05 -7.14
N ASP A 116 -11.28 18.51 -6.25
CA ASP A 116 -10.91 19.33 -5.10
C ASP A 116 -10.06 18.53 -4.08
N LEU A 117 -10.47 17.30 -3.77
CA LEU A 117 -9.76 16.48 -2.79
C LEU A 117 -8.44 15.96 -3.33
N ARG A 118 -8.36 15.66 -4.62
CA ARG A 118 -7.14 15.18 -5.26
C ARG A 118 -6.07 16.25 -5.40
N CYS A 119 -6.48 17.53 -5.41
CA CYS A 119 -5.54 18.64 -5.37
C CYS A 119 -4.97 18.92 -3.99
N ASN A 120 -5.53 18.34 -2.91
CA ASN A 120 -4.98 18.48 -1.57
C ASN A 120 -3.74 17.59 -1.41
N GLU A 121 -2.60 18.19 -1.06
CA GLU A 121 -1.33 17.48 -0.88
C GLU A 121 -1.34 16.50 0.28
N ALA A 122 -2.22 16.69 1.28
CA ALA A 122 -2.38 15.74 2.39
C ALA A 122 -3.12 14.45 1.98
N ASN A 123 -3.69 14.41 0.78
CA ASN A 123 -4.45 13.27 0.31
C ASN A 123 -3.55 12.14 -0.21
N HIS A 124 -3.02 11.36 0.73
CA HIS A 124 -2.19 10.20 0.43
C HIS A 124 -3.02 8.92 0.21
N THR A 125 -4.07 9.01 -0.58
CA THR A 125 -4.84 7.84 -1.03
C THR A 125 -4.46 7.55 -2.48
N ILE A 126 -4.46 6.28 -2.87
CA ILE A 126 -4.01 5.89 -4.21
C ILE A 126 -4.78 6.65 -5.31
N PRO A 127 -4.12 7.12 -6.38
CA PRO A 127 -4.82 7.76 -7.49
C PRO A 127 -5.78 6.80 -8.18
N LEU A 128 -7.01 7.26 -8.40
CA LEU A 128 -7.98 6.57 -9.25
C LEU A 128 -7.78 7.05 -10.69
N ILE A 129 -7.29 6.16 -11.56
CA ILE A 129 -7.09 6.47 -12.99
C ILE A 129 -8.42 6.37 -13.74
N ASP A 130 -9.16 5.30 -13.50
CA ASP A 130 -10.47 5.07 -14.11
C ASP A 130 -11.31 4.16 -13.21
N CYS A 131 -12.63 4.29 -13.35
CA CYS A 131 -13.61 3.43 -12.72
C CYS A 131 -14.60 2.97 -13.79
N VAL A 132 -14.38 1.76 -14.31
CA VAL A 132 -15.09 1.26 -15.47
C VAL A 132 -16.26 0.37 -15.06
N ASP A 133 -17.48 0.77 -15.40
CA ASP A 133 -18.66 -0.08 -15.26
C ASP A 133 -18.76 -1.07 -16.43
N SER A 134 -18.86 -2.37 -16.13
CA SER A 134 -19.03 -3.45 -17.10
C SER A 134 -20.42 -3.50 -17.74
N GLY A 135 -21.43 -2.92 -17.08
CA GLY A 135 -22.85 -3.07 -17.45
C GLY A 135 -23.43 -4.45 -17.15
N ILE A 136 -22.65 -5.37 -16.56
CA ILE A 136 -23.07 -6.74 -16.23
C ILE A 136 -22.85 -7.07 -14.74
N GLY A 137 -23.00 -6.06 -13.87
CA GLY A 137 -22.93 -6.23 -12.41
C GLY A 137 -21.54 -6.12 -11.79
N TRP A 138 -20.51 -5.83 -12.59
CA TRP A 138 -19.12 -5.61 -12.12
C TRP A 138 -18.62 -4.21 -12.47
N ALA A 139 -17.73 -3.67 -11.65
CA ALA A 139 -16.96 -2.47 -11.93
C ALA A 139 -15.46 -2.76 -11.77
N PHE A 140 -14.63 -2.03 -12.52
CA PHE A 140 -13.17 -2.15 -12.46
C PHE A 140 -12.57 -0.84 -11.97
N ILE A 141 -11.84 -0.92 -10.87
CA ILE A 141 -11.05 0.17 -10.30
C ILE A 141 -9.66 0.07 -10.92
N VAL A 142 -9.25 1.08 -11.67
CA VAL A 142 -7.94 1.15 -12.33
C VAL A 142 -7.05 2.12 -11.54
N MET A 143 -5.92 1.63 -11.07
CA MET A 143 -4.97 2.37 -10.23
C MET A 143 -3.55 2.22 -10.74
N PRO A 144 -2.65 3.16 -10.43
CA PRO A 144 -1.23 2.97 -10.65
C PRO A 144 -0.69 1.69 -10.00
N CYS A 145 0.22 0.97 -10.68
CA CYS A 145 0.96 -0.13 -10.07
C CYS A 145 2.16 0.42 -9.27
N TRP A 146 1.86 0.87 -8.05
CA TRP A 146 2.84 1.18 -7.00
C TRP A 146 3.32 -0.12 -6.32
N ASN A 147 4.35 -0.03 -5.48
CA ASN A 147 5.01 -1.21 -4.89
C ASN A 147 4.16 -1.93 -3.82
N SER A 148 4.34 -3.23 -3.60
CA SER A 148 3.37 -4.03 -2.83
C SER A 148 3.29 -3.73 -1.33
N LYS A 149 4.32 -3.13 -0.72
CA LYS A 149 4.34 -2.85 0.72
C LYS A 149 5.05 -1.55 1.04
N ILE A 150 4.64 -0.95 2.16
CA ILE A 150 5.11 0.34 2.63
C ILE A 150 6.64 0.41 2.81
N MET A 151 7.28 -0.65 3.32
CA MET A 151 8.73 -0.72 3.54
C MET A 151 9.47 -1.70 2.60
N ASP A 152 8.93 -2.01 1.41
CA ASP A 152 9.65 -2.83 0.41
C ASP A 152 10.88 -2.12 -0.20
N ILE A 153 11.19 -0.91 0.28
CA ILE A 153 12.40 -0.14 -0.03
C ILE A 153 13.45 -0.49 1.02
N PHE A 154 14.72 -0.60 0.63
CA PHE A 154 15.77 -0.61 1.65
C PHE A 154 15.84 0.77 2.29
N VAL A 155 15.14 0.91 3.40
CA VAL A 155 15.13 2.08 4.25
C VAL A 155 16.45 2.05 5.04
N TRP A 156 17.48 2.65 4.47
CA TRP A 156 18.84 2.60 5.01
C TRP A 156 19.06 3.66 6.09
N GLN A 157 18.27 4.73 6.09
CA GLN A 157 18.43 5.87 6.98
C GLN A 157 17.23 6.07 7.89
N VAL A 158 17.46 6.68 9.05
CA VAL A 158 16.43 7.07 10.00
C VAL A 158 15.38 7.98 9.35
N ASN A 159 15.83 8.93 8.54
CA ASN A 159 14.95 9.88 7.87
C ASN A 159 13.95 9.17 6.96
N ASP A 160 14.38 8.12 6.27
CA ASP A 160 13.54 7.39 5.34
C ASP A 160 12.31 6.75 6.05
N TYR A 161 12.53 6.22 7.26
CA TYR A 161 11.47 5.70 8.13
C TYR A 161 10.56 6.79 8.66
N LEU A 162 11.15 7.91 9.12
CA LEU A 162 10.38 9.04 9.64
C LEU A 162 9.49 9.64 8.56
N GLU A 163 10.01 9.86 7.36
CA GLU A 163 9.25 10.37 6.23
C GLU A 163 8.13 9.42 5.82
N THR A 164 8.38 8.11 5.83
CA THR A 164 7.35 7.10 5.60
C THR A 164 6.23 7.17 6.65
N ALA A 165 6.58 7.25 7.93
CA ALA A 165 5.61 7.38 9.02
C ALA A 165 4.82 8.69 8.90
N ILE A 166 5.50 9.81 8.68
CA ILE A 166 4.90 11.14 8.46
C ILE A 166 3.90 11.08 7.31
N HIS A 167 4.30 10.56 6.14
CA HIS A 167 3.39 10.46 5.01
C HIS A 167 2.17 9.56 5.31
N ALA A 168 2.34 8.46 6.03
CA ALA A 168 1.22 7.62 6.39
C ALA A 168 0.25 8.33 7.36
N PHE A 169 0.75 9.06 8.36
CA PHE A 169 -0.08 9.84 9.28
C PHE A 169 -0.76 11.03 8.60
N VAL A 170 -0.08 11.72 7.67
CA VAL A 170 -0.68 12.77 6.82
C VAL A 170 -1.90 12.24 6.08
N GLY A 171 -1.76 11.09 5.41
CA GLY A 171 -2.87 10.46 4.70
C GLY A 171 -4.02 10.04 5.60
N LEU A 172 -3.69 9.49 6.77
CA LEU A 172 -4.70 9.05 7.73
C LEU A 172 -5.47 10.23 8.33
N ALA A 173 -4.77 11.29 8.73
CA ALA A 173 -5.35 12.52 9.24
C ALA A 173 -6.29 13.15 8.20
N PHE A 174 -5.86 13.21 6.94
CA PHE A 174 -6.70 13.66 5.83
C PHE A 174 -7.98 12.82 5.69
N MET A 175 -7.87 11.48 5.69
CA MET A 175 -9.05 10.62 5.60
C MET A 175 -10.03 10.85 6.75
N HIS A 176 -9.52 10.95 8.00
CA HIS A 176 -10.33 11.20 9.19
C HIS A 176 -10.98 12.59 9.18
N GLU A 177 -10.29 13.63 8.70
CA GLU A 177 -10.86 14.96 8.48
C GLU A 177 -12.08 14.89 7.54
N HIS A 178 -12.01 14.03 6.53
CA HIS A 178 -13.07 13.77 5.55
C HIS A 178 -14.06 12.68 5.98
N ARG A 179 -13.99 12.22 7.23
CA ARG A 179 -14.84 11.16 7.80
C ARG A 179 -14.83 9.85 7.03
N VAL A 180 -13.70 9.58 6.38
CA VAL A 180 -13.37 8.29 5.80
C VAL A 180 -12.47 7.54 6.78
N PHE A 181 -12.88 6.34 7.16
CA PHE A 181 -12.12 5.45 8.03
C PHE A 181 -11.75 4.22 7.22
N HIS A 182 -10.48 3.83 7.27
CA HIS A 182 -9.95 2.80 6.38
C HIS A 182 -10.35 1.40 6.84
N ARG A 183 -10.31 1.13 8.14
CA ARG A 183 -10.75 -0.10 8.83
C ARG A 183 -9.99 -1.38 8.48
N ASP A 184 -9.09 -1.33 7.50
CA ASP A 184 -8.20 -2.44 7.14
C ASP A 184 -6.76 -1.98 6.93
N ILE A 185 -6.24 -1.15 7.84
CA ILE A 185 -4.85 -0.69 7.73
C ILE A 185 -3.91 -1.84 8.10
N SER A 186 -3.07 -2.20 7.14
CA SER A 186 -2.01 -3.18 7.28
C SER A 186 -0.82 -2.78 6.41
N TYR A 187 0.34 -3.41 6.62
CA TYR A 187 1.54 -3.16 5.84
C TYR A 187 1.38 -3.48 4.34
N SER A 188 0.43 -4.35 3.97
CA SER A 188 0.09 -4.67 2.57
C SER A 188 -0.94 -3.73 1.95
N ASN A 189 -1.63 -2.92 2.77
CA ASN A 189 -2.62 -1.94 2.31
C ASN A 189 -2.07 -0.50 2.30
N ILE A 190 -0.76 -0.36 2.49
CA ILE A 190 -0.02 0.87 2.27
C ILE A 190 1.09 0.58 1.28
N THR A 191 1.10 1.33 0.19
CA THR A 191 2.01 1.17 -0.95
C THR A 191 2.92 2.40 -1.08
N ASN A 192 3.95 2.33 -1.93
CA ASN A 192 4.81 3.47 -2.22
C ASN A 192 5.17 3.59 -3.70
N ASN A 193 5.52 4.79 -4.14
CA ASN A 193 5.80 5.11 -5.54
C ASN A 193 7.22 4.73 -5.99
N HIS A 194 7.86 3.74 -5.38
CA HIS A 194 9.25 3.36 -5.68
C HIS A 194 9.39 1.85 -5.94
N ILE A 195 10.00 1.50 -7.06
CA ILE A 195 10.27 0.11 -7.43
C ILE A 195 11.72 -0.25 -7.16
N GLY A 196 11.91 -1.07 -6.13
CA GLY A 196 13.20 -1.59 -5.65
C GLY A 196 13.05 -1.92 -4.16
N ASN A 197 13.44 -3.08 -3.62
CA ASN A 197 14.53 -4.00 -3.98
C ASN A 197 14.12 -5.47 -3.70
N TRP A 198 13.70 -6.24 -4.70
CA TRP A 198 13.50 -7.68 -4.47
C TRP A 198 14.80 -8.50 -4.53
N GLU A 199 15.88 -7.96 -5.10
CA GLU A 199 17.16 -8.67 -5.26
C GLU A 199 18.34 -7.68 -5.26
N GLN A 200 18.65 -7.05 -4.12
CA GLN A 200 19.98 -6.47 -3.93
C GLN A 200 20.92 -7.59 -3.45
N THR A 201 21.57 -8.27 -4.38
CA THR A 201 22.81 -9.01 -4.09
C THR A 201 23.97 -8.07 -3.78
N ASP A 202 23.84 -6.82 -4.22
CA ASP A 202 24.86 -5.80 -4.13
C ASP A 202 24.34 -4.79 -3.13
N PHE A 203 24.83 -4.86 -1.88
CA PHE A 203 24.52 -4.00 -0.73
C PHE A 203 24.88 -2.51 -0.94
N THR A 204 24.61 -1.98 -2.14
CA THR A 204 24.80 -0.58 -2.47
C THR A 204 23.67 0.22 -1.82
N PRO A 205 23.97 1.05 -0.80
CA PRO A 205 22.97 1.89 -0.19
C PRO A 205 22.45 2.86 -1.25
N PHE A 206 21.17 2.73 -1.58
CA PHE A 206 20.49 3.70 -2.42
C PHE A 206 19.67 4.59 -1.49
N PRO A 207 20.04 5.87 -1.30
CA PRO A 207 19.17 6.82 -0.63
C PRO A 207 18.01 7.10 -1.59
N SER A 208 16.98 6.28 -1.52
CA SER A 208 15.82 6.36 -2.41
C SER A 208 15.08 7.67 -2.17
N ILE A 209 14.82 8.01 -0.91
CA ILE A 209 13.88 9.08 -0.56
C ILE A 209 14.41 10.50 -0.85
N SER A 210 15.74 10.73 -0.87
CA SER A 210 16.31 12.05 -1.14
C SER A 210 16.57 12.35 -2.63
N THR A 211 16.26 11.42 -3.53
CA THR A 211 16.56 11.57 -4.97
C THR A 211 15.32 11.82 -5.85
N PHE A 212 14.12 11.60 -5.32
CA PHE A 212 12.85 11.86 -5.98
C PHE A 212 11.76 12.16 -4.93
N ASP A 213 10.58 12.63 -5.36
CA ASP A 213 9.44 12.84 -4.47
C ASP A 213 8.84 11.49 -4.03
N TYR A 214 9.36 10.93 -2.94
CA TYR A 214 8.87 9.70 -2.35
C TYR A 214 7.53 9.90 -1.65
N ARG A 215 6.56 9.03 -1.94
CA ARG A 215 5.21 9.08 -1.37
C ARG A 215 4.73 7.68 -1.03
N VAL A 216 3.93 7.59 0.04
CA VAL A 216 3.16 6.39 0.38
C VAL A 216 1.68 6.66 0.16
N ALA A 217 0.92 5.61 -0.16
CA ALA A 217 -0.51 5.73 -0.38
C ALA A 217 -1.28 4.61 0.32
N PHE A 218 -2.47 4.94 0.84
CA PHE A 218 -3.46 3.94 1.25
C PHE A 218 -4.16 3.34 0.03
N ILE A 219 -4.32 2.02 0.03
CA ILE A 219 -5.04 1.22 -0.97
C ILE A 219 -6.06 0.30 -0.29
N ASP A 220 -6.91 -0.34 -1.08
CA ASP A 220 -7.91 -1.30 -0.61
C ASP A 220 -8.93 -0.71 0.37
N PHE A 221 -9.83 0.10 -0.17
CA PHE A 221 -10.92 0.70 0.59
C PHE A 221 -12.14 -0.23 0.68
N GLY A 222 -11.95 -1.55 0.51
CA GLY A 222 -13.03 -2.54 0.51
C GLY A 222 -13.81 -2.58 1.81
N LEU A 223 -13.13 -2.39 2.94
CA LEU A 223 -13.72 -2.37 4.28
C LEU A 223 -13.96 -0.96 4.82
N ALA A 224 -13.53 0.07 4.10
CA ALA A 224 -13.63 1.45 4.54
C ALA A 224 -15.08 1.91 4.70
N THR A 225 -15.29 2.83 5.63
CA THR A 225 -16.59 3.46 5.88
C THR A 225 -16.44 4.98 5.74
N GLN A 226 -17.48 5.63 5.21
CA GLN A 226 -17.56 7.09 5.17
C GLN A 226 -18.81 7.57 5.90
N PHE A 227 -18.66 8.54 6.81
CA PHE A 227 -19.75 9.25 7.47
C PHE A 227 -19.96 10.63 6.82
N HIS A 228 -21.04 11.32 7.20
CA HIS A 228 -21.23 12.70 6.79
C HIS A 228 -20.12 13.58 7.38
N LYS A 229 -19.62 14.58 6.65
CA LYS A 229 -18.51 15.42 7.12
C LYS A 229 -18.80 16.11 8.47
N ASP A 230 -20.06 16.48 8.67
CA ASP A 230 -20.52 17.13 9.91
C ASP A 230 -20.76 16.16 11.08
N THR A 231 -20.64 14.84 10.86
CA THR A 231 -20.74 13.86 11.95
C THR A 231 -19.57 14.10 12.93
N PRO A 232 -19.84 14.27 14.24
CA PRO A 232 -18.78 14.36 15.23
C PRO A 232 -17.89 13.10 15.22
N MET A 233 -16.59 13.27 15.48
CA MET A 233 -15.64 12.14 15.44
C MET A 233 -16.03 11.02 16.41
N ALA A 234 -16.49 11.39 17.62
CA ALA A 234 -16.94 10.44 18.64
C ALA A 234 -18.19 9.64 18.23
N ASP A 235 -18.98 10.15 17.27
CA ASP A 235 -20.17 9.46 16.76
C ASP A 235 -19.84 8.52 15.58
N CYS A 236 -18.62 8.59 15.06
CA CYS A 236 -18.14 7.71 13.99
C CYS A 236 -17.76 6.34 14.56
N THR A 237 -18.80 5.57 14.90
CA THR A 237 -18.68 4.28 15.57
C THR A 237 -19.05 3.11 14.65
N ALA A 238 -18.55 1.93 14.98
CA ALA A 238 -18.90 0.68 14.33
C ALA A 238 -19.23 -0.39 15.38
N ASN A 239 -19.95 -1.43 14.95
CA ASN A 239 -20.27 -2.57 15.79
C ASN A 239 -20.16 -3.89 15.00
N ASP A 240 -19.02 -4.07 14.36
CA ASP A 240 -18.67 -5.24 13.56
C ASP A 240 -17.17 -5.49 13.59
N TRP A 241 -16.79 -6.75 13.36
CA TRP A 241 -15.39 -7.15 13.20
C TRP A 241 -14.93 -6.87 11.77
N ARG A 242 -13.93 -5.98 11.62
CA ARG A 242 -13.29 -5.70 10.32
C ARG A 242 -11.82 -5.41 10.51
N GLY A 243 -11.02 -5.82 9.51
CA GLY A 243 -9.62 -5.49 9.39
C GLY A 243 -8.70 -6.70 9.46
N THR A 244 -7.39 -6.42 9.45
CA THR A 244 -6.35 -7.43 9.44
C THR A 244 -5.96 -7.83 10.88
N PRO A 245 -6.08 -9.11 11.28
CA PRO A 245 -5.84 -9.55 12.67
C PRO A 245 -4.49 -9.14 13.25
N SER A 246 -3.43 -9.08 12.44
CA SER A 246 -2.08 -8.75 12.91
C SER A 246 -1.86 -7.28 13.30
N THR A 247 -2.74 -6.39 12.86
CA THR A 247 -2.66 -4.94 13.14
C THR A 247 -3.93 -4.42 13.82
N MET A 248 -4.93 -5.27 14.00
CA MET A 248 -6.23 -4.91 14.57
C MET A 248 -6.14 -4.41 16.00
N ALA A 249 -6.94 -3.38 16.32
CA ALA A 249 -7.04 -2.85 17.67
C ALA A 249 -7.77 -3.81 18.62
N PRO A 250 -7.42 -3.85 19.92
CA PRO A 250 -7.98 -4.80 20.88
C PRO A 250 -9.51 -4.77 20.99
N GLU A 251 -10.12 -3.59 20.95
CA GLU A 251 -11.57 -3.41 21.04
C GLU A 251 -12.32 -3.97 19.82
N ILE A 252 -11.67 -3.99 18.65
CA ILE A 252 -12.23 -4.61 17.43
C ILE A 252 -12.03 -6.12 17.50
N ALA A 253 -10.86 -6.57 17.95
CA ALA A 253 -10.56 -8.00 18.11
C ALA A 253 -11.44 -8.67 19.18
N ALA A 254 -11.87 -7.92 20.19
CA ALA A 254 -12.77 -8.37 21.24
C ALA A 254 -14.25 -8.42 20.81
N TYR A 255 -14.59 -7.96 19.60
CA TYR A 255 -15.96 -8.03 19.09
C TYR A 255 -16.44 -9.49 19.01
N ASP A 256 -17.62 -9.74 19.58
CA ASP A 256 -18.33 -11.01 19.48
C ASP A 256 -19.72 -10.76 18.89
N PRO A 257 -20.06 -11.35 17.73
CA PRO A 257 -21.39 -11.17 17.12
C PRO A 257 -22.52 -11.87 17.89
N LEU A 258 -22.20 -12.76 18.83
CA LEU A 258 -23.18 -13.50 19.64
C LEU A 258 -23.51 -12.80 20.96
N VAL A 259 -22.76 -11.75 21.31
CA VAL A 259 -22.95 -10.95 22.50
C VAL A 259 -23.29 -9.52 22.09
N GLU A 260 -24.20 -8.86 22.82
CA GLU A 260 -24.45 -7.44 22.62
C GLU A 260 -23.16 -6.67 22.90
N SER A 261 -22.46 -6.30 21.83
CA SER A 261 -21.19 -5.60 21.85
C SER A 261 -21.43 -4.10 21.85
N THR A 262 -20.70 -3.40 22.70
CA THR A 262 -20.68 -1.93 22.73
C THR A 262 -20.01 -1.44 21.45
N PRO A 263 -20.63 -0.51 20.69
CA PRO A 263 -19.99 0.12 19.55
C PRO A 263 -18.65 0.76 19.94
N TYR A 264 -17.67 0.69 19.05
CA TYR A 264 -16.35 1.29 19.24
C TYR A 264 -16.14 2.46 18.27
N GLU A 265 -15.35 3.44 18.68
CA GLU A 265 -14.92 4.55 17.81
C GLU A 265 -13.92 4.04 16.77
N ILE A 266 -14.16 4.34 15.49
CA ILE A 266 -13.36 3.75 14.40
C ILE A 266 -12.01 4.44 14.26
N GLY A 267 -11.96 5.76 14.44
CA GLY A 267 -10.74 6.58 14.29
C GLY A 267 -9.56 6.08 15.14
N PRO A 268 -9.74 5.89 16.46
CA PRO A 268 -8.71 5.30 17.31
C PRO A 268 -8.24 3.91 16.87
N GLY A 269 -9.13 3.12 16.26
CA GLY A 269 -8.81 1.79 15.71
C GLY A 269 -7.87 1.87 14.51
N ASP A 270 -8.12 2.80 13.59
CA ASP A 270 -7.24 3.06 12.45
C ASP A 270 -5.85 3.54 12.90
N VAL A 271 -5.78 4.44 13.90
CA VAL A 271 -4.50 4.94 14.46
C VAL A 271 -3.68 3.80 15.05
N PHE A 272 -4.31 2.92 15.83
CA PHE A 272 -3.66 1.73 16.37
C PHE A 272 -3.11 0.82 15.26
N ALA A 273 -3.91 0.60 14.22
CA ALA A 273 -3.55 -0.27 13.11
C ALA A 273 -2.37 0.28 12.30
N LEU A 274 -2.34 1.59 12.04
CA LEU A 274 -1.21 2.23 11.37
C LEU A 274 0.08 2.13 12.18
N ALA A 275 0.05 2.47 13.47
CA ALA A 275 1.22 2.38 14.33
C ALA A 275 1.73 0.93 14.45
N SER A 276 0.80 -0.04 14.51
CA SER A 276 1.14 -1.47 14.52
C SER A 276 1.79 -1.92 13.21
N ALA A 277 1.29 -1.46 12.06
CA ALA A 277 1.88 -1.75 10.75
C ALA A 277 3.31 -1.19 10.63
N LEU A 278 3.52 0.06 11.02
CA LEU A 278 4.84 0.73 10.97
C LEU A 278 5.87 0.04 11.88
N LEU A 279 5.48 -0.31 13.11
CA LEU A 279 6.39 -1.01 14.04
C LEU A 279 6.70 -2.43 13.60
N ARG A 280 5.72 -3.16 13.04
CA ARG A 280 5.94 -4.52 12.53
C ARG A 280 6.98 -4.53 11.42
N GLU A 281 6.88 -3.62 10.46
CA GLU A 281 7.87 -3.52 9.37
C GLU A 281 9.28 -3.21 9.89
N LEU A 282 9.40 -2.31 10.89
CA LEU A 282 10.68 -2.05 11.57
C LEU A 282 11.27 -3.31 12.22
N GLN A 283 10.42 -4.17 12.81
CA GLN A 283 10.83 -5.40 13.48
C GLN A 283 11.18 -6.53 12.50
N GLU A 284 10.38 -6.75 11.45
CA GLU A 284 10.64 -7.79 10.44
C GLU A 284 11.96 -7.55 9.70
N GLU A 285 12.28 -6.29 9.37
CA GLU A 285 13.58 -5.91 8.79
C GLU A 285 14.75 -6.29 9.71
N THR A 286 14.56 -6.18 11.03
CA THR A 286 15.58 -6.58 12.02
C THR A 286 15.85 -8.08 11.96
N THR A 287 14.79 -8.90 11.88
CA THR A 287 14.91 -10.36 11.82
C THR A 287 15.55 -10.82 10.51
N LYS A 288 15.09 -10.33 9.35
CA LYS A 288 15.64 -10.73 8.03
C LYS A 288 17.15 -10.48 7.94
N ARG A 289 17.64 -9.38 8.49
CA ARG A 289 19.07 -9.02 8.46
C ARG A 289 19.90 -9.86 9.43
N SER A 290 19.36 -10.20 10.60
CA SER A 290 20.03 -11.13 11.52
C SER A 290 20.25 -12.52 10.89
N PHE A 291 19.33 -12.98 10.03
CA PHE A 291 19.48 -14.26 9.32
C PHE A 291 20.56 -14.20 8.23
N LEU A 292 20.70 -13.07 7.52
CA LEU A 292 21.72 -12.87 6.48
C LEU A 292 23.14 -12.83 7.07
N ASP A 293 23.31 -12.27 8.28
CA ASP A 293 24.60 -12.28 9.00
C ASP A 293 25.03 -13.70 9.41
N TYR A 294 24.08 -14.59 9.75
CA TYR A 294 24.38 -15.96 10.16
C TYR A 294 24.62 -16.94 8.99
N SER A 295 24.07 -16.69 7.80
CA SER A 295 24.22 -17.60 6.65
C SER A 295 25.55 -17.45 5.89
N ASN A 296 26.34 -16.42 6.17
CA ASN A 296 27.61 -16.13 5.49
C ASN A 296 28.85 -16.78 6.13
N GLU A 297 28.69 -17.68 7.11
CA GLU A 297 29.84 -18.43 7.66
C GLU A 297 30.29 -19.63 6.79
N SER A 298 29.60 -19.94 5.69
CA SER A 298 29.98 -21.03 4.77
C SER A 298 30.01 -20.61 3.30
N GLU A 299 30.95 -19.74 2.94
CA GLU A 299 31.74 -19.74 1.68
C GLU A 299 32.38 -18.36 1.51
N SER A 300 33.65 -18.35 1.13
CA SER A 300 34.57 -17.21 1.20
C SER A 300 34.31 -16.13 0.15
N ILE A 301 33.13 -15.51 0.17
CA ILE A 301 32.95 -14.17 -0.37
C ILE A 301 33.28 -13.24 0.79
N VAL A 302 34.44 -12.57 0.71
CA VAL A 302 34.77 -11.47 1.61
C VAL A 302 33.69 -10.41 1.40
N ALA A 303 32.64 -10.43 2.22
CA ALA A 303 31.73 -9.31 2.35
C ALA A 303 32.60 -8.07 2.62
N PRO A 304 32.39 -6.96 1.89
CA PRO A 304 33.20 -5.76 2.08
C PRO A 304 33.19 -5.39 3.57
N PRO A 305 34.32 -4.94 4.11
CA PRO A 305 34.52 -4.80 5.54
C PRO A 305 33.45 -3.89 6.13
N PHE A 306 32.60 -4.49 6.98
CA PHE A 306 31.88 -3.85 8.08
C PHE A 306 31.39 -2.42 7.81
N TYR A 307 30.16 -2.29 7.33
CA TYR A 307 29.33 -1.18 7.78
C TYR A 307 28.77 -1.58 9.16
N GLU A 308 29.53 -1.32 10.22
CA GLU A 308 29.03 -1.20 11.60
C GLU A 308 28.12 0.04 11.73
N GLY A 309 27.15 0.18 10.83
CA GLY A 309 26.11 1.19 10.95
C GLY A 309 25.22 0.77 12.10
N VAL A 310 25.01 1.64 13.09
CA VAL A 310 23.85 1.49 13.98
C VAL A 310 22.64 1.41 13.06
N TYR A 311 22.03 0.23 12.99
CA TYR A 311 20.89 -0.03 12.12
C TYR A 311 19.87 1.09 12.29
N ALA A 312 19.41 1.73 11.21
CA ALA A 312 18.49 2.86 11.28
C ALA A 312 17.26 2.53 12.16
N GLN A 313 16.82 1.27 12.13
CA GLN A 313 15.77 0.72 12.98
C GLN A 313 16.14 0.78 14.47
N ARG A 314 17.37 0.40 14.83
CA ARG A 314 17.91 0.51 16.20
C ARG A 314 18.02 1.97 16.63
N VAL A 315 18.45 2.87 15.75
CA VAL A 315 18.45 4.31 16.04
C VAL A 315 17.02 4.81 16.29
N LEU A 316 16.04 4.43 15.49
CA LEU A 316 14.65 4.84 15.67
C LEU A 316 14.04 4.31 16.97
N LEU A 317 14.19 3.00 17.22
CA LEU A 317 13.55 2.34 18.34
C LEU A 317 14.29 2.58 19.67
N GLU A 318 15.61 2.69 19.67
CA GLU A 318 16.39 2.88 20.90
C GLU A 318 16.82 4.33 21.13
N LEU A 319 17.07 5.10 20.06
CA LEU A 319 17.74 6.40 20.14
C LEU A 319 16.84 7.59 19.74
N ILE A 320 15.59 7.35 19.34
CA ILE A 320 14.60 8.42 19.10
C ILE A 320 13.40 8.22 20.02
N PRO A 321 13.51 8.62 21.30
CA PRO A 321 12.45 8.44 22.30
C PRO A 321 11.12 9.09 21.91
N ALA A 322 11.14 10.14 21.09
CA ALA A 322 9.92 10.79 20.62
C ALA A 322 9.10 9.88 19.71
N TYR A 323 9.74 9.21 18.75
CA TYR A 323 9.08 8.28 17.83
C TYR A 323 8.44 7.12 18.61
N GLN A 324 9.20 6.53 19.54
CA GLN A 324 8.69 5.43 20.35
C GLN A 324 7.49 5.85 21.20
N ARG A 325 7.54 7.03 21.85
CA ARG A 325 6.40 7.55 22.63
C ARG A 325 5.15 7.74 21.79
N VAL A 326 5.26 8.28 20.58
CA VAL A 326 4.12 8.46 19.68
C VAL A 326 3.52 7.11 19.28
N MET A 327 4.37 6.14 18.89
CA MET A 327 3.91 4.81 18.50
C MET A 327 3.28 4.04 19.66
N ASP A 328 3.86 4.15 20.86
CA ASP A 328 3.32 3.52 22.08
C ASP A 328 1.97 4.15 22.48
N ALA A 329 1.84 5.47 22.40
CA ALA A 329 0.58 6.17 22.67
C ALA A 329 -0.50 5.78 21.64
N ALA A 330 -0.16 5.78 20.35
CA ALA A 330 -1.03 5.31 19.27
C ALA A 330 -1.47 3.85 19.43
N ARG A 331 -0.66 3.03 20.10
CA ARG A 331 -0.95 1.62 20.42
C ARG A 331 -1.47 1.39 21.83
N SER A 332 -1.93 2.43 22.52
CA SER A 332 -2.58 2.27 23.82
C SER A 332 -3.74 1.26 23.72
N VAL A 333 -3.82 0.37 24.71
CA VAL A 333 -4.94 -0.58 24.82
C VAL A 333 -6.26 0.17 25.05
N ASP A 334 -6.23 1.24 25.84
CA ASP A 334 -7.39 2.13 25.99
C ASP A 334 -7.46 3.07 24.77
N PRO A 335 -8.51 2.96 23.93
CA PRO A 335 -8.65 3.80 22.74
C PRO A 335 -8.75 5.29 23.07
N LYS A 336 -9.19 5.67 24.28
CA LYS A 336 -9.33 7.09 24.69
C LYS A 336 -8.00 7.76 24.98
N LEU A 337 -6.94 6.98 25.19
CA LEU A 337 -5.59 7.49 25.41
C LEU A 337 -4.80 7.58 24.10
N ARG A 338 -5.34 7.09 22.98
CA ARG A 338 -4.69 7.20 21.68
C ARG A 338 -4.83 8.64 21.17
N PRO A 339 -3.76 9.23 20.62
CA PRO A 339 -3.88 10.46 19.88
C PRO A 339 -4.78 10.25 18.65
N THR A 340 -5.41 11.32 18.18
CA THR A 340 -5.94 11.38 16.82
C THR A 340 -4.79 11.27 15.80
N ALA A 341 -5.10 10.94 14.55
CA ALA A 341 -4.08 10.90 13.50
C ALA A 341 -3.36 12.25 13.30
N SER A 342 -4.05 13.38 13.54
CA SER A 342 -3.44 14.72 13.49
C SER A 342 -2.52 14.97 14.68
N GLU A 343 -2.93 14.60 15.89
CA GLU A 343 -2.09 14.75 17.10
C GLU A 343 -0.88 13.82 17.10
N ALA A 344 -0.94 12.68 16.41
CA ALA A 344 0.21 11.80 16.21
C ALA A 344 1.19 12.31 15.15
N LEU A 345 0.70 13.14 14.22
CA LEU A 345 1.49 13.77 13.17
C LEU A 345 2.29 14.97 13.69
N ASP A 346 1.66 15.78 14.56
CA ASP A 346 2.28 16.92 15.26
C ASP A 346 3.38 16.48 16.25
#